data_AF-A0A317GU48-F1
#
_entry.id   AF-A0A317GU48-F1
#
_cell.length_a   1.000
_cell.length_b   1.000
_cell.length_c   1.000
_cell.angle_alpha   90.00
_cell.angle_beta   90.00
_cell.angle_gamma   90.00
#
_symmetry.space_group_name_H-M   'P 1'
#
loop_
_entity.id
_entity.type
_entity.pdbx_description
1 polymer ?
#
loop_
_entity_poly.entity_id
_entity_poly.type
_entity_poly.pdbx_seq_one_letter_code
_entity_poly.pdbx_strand_id
1 'polypeptide(L)'
;MAHLDAETLEALNALLQDARASVEVEVALSNGATERAEREMLVSIGIEEVGLCCLLHEYLEANGAFVTRHVNGIVLNIINTEEYDERLRAFAVHQMDSGKRARDLSSATDDPALGRLLGEVYDAHVRSALWSEQRASQFASSRSLEFQTSAERHAGSNEADESLPTSSGGPREPISSSEPSDEAHDHSEDEGSWSEDSYRPPSARENYPIDDE
;
A
#
# COMPACT_ATOMS: atom_id res chain seq x y z
N MET A 1 -31.89 17.46 -11.24
CA MET A 1 -30.69 16.59 -11.12
C MET A 1 -30.77 15.58 -12.24
N ALA A 2 -29.72 15.44 -13.04
CA ALA A 2 -29.66 14.37 -14.04
C ALA A 2 -29.51 13.06 -13.27
N HIS A 3 -30.39 12.09 -13.50
CA HIS A 3 -30.23 10.77 -12.93
C HIS A 3 -29.16 10.03 -13.74
N LEU A 4 -28.15 9.49 -13.04
CA LEU A 4 -27.18 8.58 -13.62
C LEU A 4 -27.93 7.31 -14.07
N ASP A 5 -27.58 6.80 -15.24
CA ASP A 5 -28.09 5.51 -15.70
C ASP A 5 -27.50 4.37 -14.86
N ALA A 6 -28.16 3.21 -14.90
CA ALA A 6 -27.81 2.07 -14.05
C ALA A 6 -26.41 1.51 -14.36
N GLU A 7 -25.97 1.55 -15.62
CA GLU A 7 -24.67 1.04 -16.05
C GLU A 7 -23.55 1.94 -15.51
N THR A 8 -23.71 3.26 -15.61
CA THR A 8 -22.78 4.22 -15.01
C THR A 8 -22.69 4.05 -13.50
N LEU A 9 -23.82 3.84 -12.81
CA LEU A 9 -23.84 3.61 -11.36
C LEU A 9 -23.13 2.31 -10.94
N GLU A 10 -23.32 1.24 -11.70
CA GLU A 10 -22.64 -0.03 -11.47
C GLU A 10 -21.13 0.12 -11.68
N ALA A 11 -20.72 0.79 -12.76
CA ALA A 11 -19.32 1.02 -13.08
C ALA A 11 -18.61 1.92 -12.05
N LEU A 12 -19.28 2.96 -11.54
CA LEU A 12 -18.75 3.79 -10.45
C LEU A 12 -18.63 3.03 -9.13
N ASN A 13 -19.59 2.16 -8.81
CA ASN A 13 -19.46 1.28 -7.65
C ASN A 13 -18.30 0.29 -7.81
N ALA A 14 -18.10 -0.28 -8.99
CA ALA A 14 -16.95 -1.16 -9.27
C ALA A 14 -15.63 -0.39 -9.09
N LEU A 15 -15.53 0.83 -9.61
CA LEU A 15 -14.34 1.68 -9.44
C LEU A 15 -14.08 2.03 -7.96
N LEU A 16 -15.12 2.27 -7.17
CA LEU A 16 -14.99 2.48 -5.72
C LEU A 16 -14.53 1.21 -4.98
N GLN A 17 -14.99 0.02 -5.41
CA GLN A 17 -14.49 -1.25 -4.87
C GLN A 17 -13.01 -1.48 -5.22
N ASP A 18 -12.58 -1.05 -6.41
CA ASP A 18 -11.18 -1.10 -6.85
C ASP A 18 -10.29 -0.16 -6.05
N ALA A 19 -10.73 1.08 -5.81
CA ALA A 19 -9.98 2.05 -5.01
C ALA A 19 -9.81 1.56 -3.56
N ARG A 20 -10.85 0.96 -2.97
CA ARG A 20 -10.72 0.31 -1.64
C ARG A 20 -9.76 -0.87 -1.66
N ALA A 21 -9.78 -1.69 -2.71
CA ALA A 21 -8.81 -2.77 -2.87
C ALA A 21 -7.38 -2.20 -2.97
N SER A 22 -7.19 -1.07 -3.64
CA SER A 22 -5.89 -0.39 -3.70
C SER A 22 -5.38 0.02 -2.32
N VAL A 23 -6.22 0.64 -1.50
CA VAL A 23 -5.87 1.02 -0.11
C VAL A 23 -5.40 -0.18 0.70
N GLU A 24 -6.12 -1.31 0.63
CA GLU A 24 -5.73 -2.54 1.35
C GLU A 24 -4.39 -3.11 0.86
N VAL A 25 -4.16 -3.09 -0.46
CA VAL A 25 -2.88 -3.52 -1.04
C VAL A 25 -1.74 -2.60 -0.59
N GLU A 26 -1.94 -1.29 -0.52
CA GLU A 26 -0.92 -0.32 -0.09
C GLU A 26 -0.55 -0.46 1.38
N VAL A 27 -1.54 -0.74 2.24
CA VAL A 27 -1.27 -1.09 3.64
C VAL A 27 -0.41 -2.36 3.71
N ALA A 28 -0.71 -3.39 2.91
CA ALA A 28 0.10 -4.60 2.86
C ALA A 28 1.52 -4.35 2.29
N LEU A 29 1.63 -3.55 1.23
CA LEU A 29 2.91 -3.18 0.62
C LEU A 29 3.78 -2.33 1.55
N SER A 30 3.19 -1.38 2.29
CA SER A 30 3.92 -0.52 3.22
C SER A 30 4.42 -1.30 4.44
N ASN A 31 3.64 -2.27 4.92
CA ASN A 31 4.09 -3.21 5.95
C ASN A 31 5.22 -4.13 5.47
N GLY A 32 5.23 -4.49 4.17
CA GLY A 32 6.29 -5.30 3.55
C GLY A 32 7.54 -4.51 3.15
N ALA A 33 7.45 -3.18 3.02
CA ALA A 33 8.55 -2.34 2.56
C ALA A 33 9.66 -2.22 3.61
N THR A 34 10.89 -2.56 3.23
CA THR A 34 12.07 -2.48 4.10
C THR A 34 12.65 -1.07 4.17
N GLU A 35 12.56 -0.31 3.08
CA GLU A 35 13.10 1.05 2.99
C GLU A 35 12.12 2.10 3.52
N ARG A 36 12.63 3.09 4.27
CA ARG A 36 11.81 4.17 4.82
C ARG A 36 11.17 5.03 3.72
N ALA A 37 11.95 5.42 2.71
CA ALA A 37 11.46 6.27 1.62
C ALA A 37 10.35 5.58 0.83
N GLU A 38 10.44 4.26 0.65
CA GLU A 38 9.40 3.44 0.03
C GLU A 38 8.12 3.42 0.87
N ARG A 39 8.23 3.20 2.18
CA ARG A 39 7.08 3.29 3.10
C ARG A 39 6.41 4.66 3.06
N GLU A 40 7.19 5.73 3.10
CA GLU A 40 6.65 7.10 3.03
C GLU A 40 5.92 7.36 1.71
N MET A 41 6.46 6.85 0.59
CA MET A 41 5.80 6.96 -0.70
C MET A 41 4.49 6.15 -0.75
N LEU A 42 4.50 4.90 -0.31
CA LEU A 42 3.29 4.05 -0.26
C LEU A 42 2.20 4.66 0.63
N VAL A 43 2.57 5.26 1.76
CA VAL A 43 1.63 5.99 2.61
C VAL A 43 1.07 7.22 1.89
N SER A 44 1.91 7.96 1.17
CA SER A 44 1.44 9.11 0.38
C SER A 44 0.44 8.70 -0.69
N ILE A 45 0.71 7.59 -1.40
CA ILE A 45 -0.20 7.03 -2.40
C ILE A 45 -1.51 6.62 -1.73
N GLY A 46 -1.46 5.90 -0.59
CA GLY A 46 -2.67 5.47 0.09
C GLY A 46 -3.52 6.59 0.69
N ILE A 47 -2.91 7.72 1.08
CA ILE A 47 -3.67 8.92 1.45
C ILE A 47 -4.45 9.46 0.24
N GLU A 48 -3.85 9.45 -0.95
CA GLU A 48 -4.50 9.87 -2.19
C GLU A 48 -5.67 8.93 -2.53
N GLU A 49 -5.48 7.60 -2.47
CA GLU A 49 -6.54 6.60 -2.71
C GLU A 49 -7.71 6.72 -1.74
N VAL A 50 -7.43 6.95 -0.45
CA VAL A 50 -8.49 7.20 0.54
C VAL A 50 -9.28 8.46 0.18
N GLY A 51 -8.60 9.51 -0.28
CA GLY A 51 -9.24 10.73 -0.78
C GLY A 51 -10.18 10.44 -1.95
N LEU A 52 -9.71 9.67 -2.94
CA LEU A 52 -10.52 9.26 -4.10
C LEU A 52 -11.72 8.39 -3.70
N CYS A 53 -11.55 7.47 -2.75
CA CYS A 53 -12.64 6.67 -2.20
C CYS A 53 -13.74 7.55 -1.59
N CYS A 54 -13.37 8.56 -0.80
CA CYS A 54 -14.31 9.51 -0.20
C CYS A 54 -15.04 10.30 -1.28
N LEU A 55 -14.34 10.85 -2.27
CA LEU A 55 -14.93 11.64 -3.35
C LEU A 55 -15.91 10.81 -4.20
N LEU A 56 -15.55 9.57 -4.55
CA LEU A 56 -16.43 8.65 -5.28
C LEU A 56 -17.67 8.28 -4.46
N HIS A 57 -17.50 8.03 -3.16
CA HIS A 57 -18.60 7.73 -2.24
C HIS A 57 -19.57 8.90 -2.13
N GLU A 58 -19.07 10.10 -1.85
CA GLU A 58 -19.87 11.32 -1.76
C GLU A 58 -20.62 11.61 -3.06
N TYR A 59 -19.96 11.43 -4.21
CA TYR A 59 -20.60 11.62 -5.51
C TYR A 59 -21.74 10.62 -5.72
N LEU A 60 -21.56 9.34 -5.38
CA LEU A 60 -22.61 8.32 -5.49
C LEU A 60 -23.78 8.61 -4.53
N GLU A 61 -23.51 8.97 -3.27
CA GLU A 61 -24.53 9.33 -2.30
C GLU A 61 -25.34 10.56 -2.72
N ALA A 62 -24.66 11.60 -3.22
CA ALA A 62 -25.31 12.83 -3.70
C ALA A 62 -26.27 12.57 -4.89
N ASN A 63 -26.02 11.50 -5.65
CA ASN A 63 -26.88 11.04 -6.75
C ASN A 63 -27.92 10.00 -6.32
N GLY A 64 -28.06 9.73 -5.02
CA GLY A 64 -29.03 8.79 -4.46
C GLY A 64 -28.74 7.32 -4.78
N ALA A 65 -27.50 7.00 -5.14
CA ALA A 65 -27.08 5.64 -5.43
C ALA A 65 -26.88 4.84 -4.14
N PHE A 66 -27.15 3.54 -4.19
CA PHE A 66 -26.77 2.63 -3.11
C PHE A 66 -25.26 2.35 -3.18
N VAL A 67 -24.51 2.81 -2.18
CA VAL A 67 -23.06 2.60 -2.11
C VAL A 67 -22.75 1.30 -1.37
N THR A 68 -22.13 0.36 -2.07
CA THR A 68 -21.70 -0.89 -1.45
C THR A 68 -20.47 -0.67 -0.56
N ARG A 69 -20.29 -1.48 0.49
CA ARG A 69 -19.06 -1.53 1.32
C ARG A 69 -18.09 -2.62 0.87
N HIS A 70 -18.32 -3.19 -0.31
CA HIS A 70 -17.51 -4.30 -0.81
C HIS A 70 -16.10 -3.82 -1.18
N VAL A 71 -15.14 -4.73 -1.09
CA VAL A 71 -13.76 -4.57 -1.54
C VAL A 71 -13.55 -5.57 -2.66
N ASN A 72 -12.99 -5.14 -3.78
CA ASN A 72 -12.77 -6.05 -4.91
C ASN A 72 -11.85 -7.21 -4.50
N GLY A 73 -12.27 -8.45 -4.78
CA GLY A 73 -11.54 -9.67 -4.44
C GLY A 73 -10.14 -9.79 -5.05
N ILE A 74 -9.80 -8.98 -6.06
CA ILE A 74 -8.45 -8.92 -6.64
C ILE A 74 -7.37 -8.59 -5.59
N VAL A 75 -7.75 -7.88 -4.51
CA VAL A 75 -6.88 -7.57 -3.36
C VAL A 75 -6.21 -8.84 -2.81
N LEU A 76 -6.96 -9.95 -2.70
CA LEU A 76 -6.46 -11.19 -2.14
C LEU A 76 -5.43 -11.84 -3.05
N ASN A 77 -5.63 -11.75 -4.37
CA ASN A 77 -4.67 -12.29 -5.34
C ASN A 77 -3.34 -11.54 -5.27
N ILE A 78 -3.39 -10.21 -5.13
CA ILE A 78 -2.19 -9.38 -5.04
C ILE A 78 -1.47 -9.62 -3.71
N ILE A 79 -2.17 -9.53 -2.57
CA ILE A 79 -1.55 -9.66 -1.24
C ILE A 79 -0.93 -11.07 -1.06
N ASN A 80 -1.55 -12.11 -1.60
CA ASN A 80 -1.06 -13.48 -1.49
C ASN A 80 0.13 -13.80 -2.42
N THR A 81 0.53 -12.89 -3.31
CA THR A 81 1.75 -13.05 -4.10
C THR A 81 2.96 -13.07 -3.15
N GLU A 82 3.76 -14.14 -3.22
CA GLU A 82 4.87 -14.38 -2.29
C GLU A 82 6.00 -13.35 -2.46
N GLU A 83 6.42 -13.09 -3.70
CA GLU A 83 7.52 -12.17 -3.97
C GLU A 83 7.06 -10.71 -3.95
N TYR A 84 7.81 -9.86 -3.24
CA TYR A 84 7.45 -8.45 -3.05
C TYR A 84 7.41 -7.66 -4.37
N ASP A 85 8.37 -7.87 -5.27
CA ASP A 85 8.38 -7.20 -6.58
C ASP A 85 7.29 -7.71 -7.52
N GLU A 86 6.95 -9.00 -7.46
CA GLU A 86 5.78 -9.52 -8.17
C GLU A 86 4.48 -8.92 -7.63
N ARG A 87 4.37 -8.74 -6.31
CA ARG A 87 3.24 -8.04 -5.68
C ARG A 87 3.13 -6.59 -6.17
N LEU A 88 4.24 -5.86 -6.23
CA LEU A 88 4.29 -4.51 -6.79
C LEU A 88 3.88 -4.48 -8.27
N ARG A 89 4.31 -5.45 -9.09
CA ARG A 89 3.87 -5.54 -10.50
C ARG A 89 2.38 -5.83 -10.62
N ALA A 90 1.86 -6.78 -9.84
CA ALA A 90 0.45 -7.11 -9.84
C ALA A 90 -0.40 -5.90 -9.42
N PHE A 91 0.06 -5.14 -8.43
CA PHE A 91 -0.55 -3.88 -8.04
C PHE A 91 -0.49 -2.82 -9.15
N ALA A 92 0.63 -2.67 -9.84
CA ALA A 92 0.77 -1.75 -10.96
C ALA A 92 -0.22 -2.06 -12.09
N VAL A 93 -0.42 -3.35 -12.41
CA VAL A 93 -1.41 -3.80 -13.40
C VAL A 93 -2.83 -3.45 -12.95
N HIS A 94 -3.20 -3.75 -11.70
CA HIS A 94 -4.51 -3.38 -11.15
C HIS A 94 -4.77 -1.87 -11.24
N GLN A 95 -3.79 -1.06 -10.85
CA GLN A 95 -3.87 0.39 -10.92
C GLN A 95 -4.07 0.88 -12.36
N MET A 96 -3.29 0.37 -13.31
CA MET A 96 -3.43 0.73 -14.73
C MET A 96 -4.81 0.34 -15.29
N ASP A 97 -5.30 -0.86 -14.98
CA ASP A 97 -6.61 -1.34 -15.43
C ASP A 97 -7.76 -0.50 -14.82
N SER A 98 -7.65 -0.16 -13.54
CA SER A 98 -8.61 0.70 -12.84
C SER A 98 -8.61 2.12 -13.40
N GLY A 99 -7.44 2.70 -13.62
CA GLY A 99 -7.28 4.00 -14.28
C GLY A 99 -7.91 4.00 -15.67
N LYS A 100 -7.64 2.96 -16.48
CA LYS A 100 -8.26 2.82 -17.81
C LYS A 100 -9.79 2.81 -17.73
N ARG A 101 -10.38 2.06 -16.80
CA ARG A 101 -11.84 2.07 -16.57
C ARG A 101 -12.36 3.48 -16.23
N ALA A 102 -11.66 4.21 -15.35
CA ALA A 102 -12.01 5.59 -15.03
C ALA A 102 -11.96 6.50 -16.27
N ARG A 103 -10.95 6.33 -17.12
CA ARG A 103 -10.81 7.10 -18.38
C ARG A 103 -11.90 6.78 -19.39
N ASP A 104 -12.25 5.50 -19.52
CA ASP A 104 -13.34 5.04 -20.40
C ASP A 104 -14.68 5.63 -19.94
N LEU A 105 -14.96 5.60 -18.63
CA LEU A 105 -16.14 6.24 -18.03
C LEU A 105 -16.14 7.76 -18.21
N SER A 106 -15.00 8.42 -18.03
CA SER A 106 -14.84 9.87 -18.20
C SER A 106 -15.18 10.29 -19.64
N SER A 107 -14.88 9.44 -20.61
CA SER A 107 -15.16 9.68 -22.03
C SER A 107 -16.62 9.40 -22.42
N ALA A 108 -17.35 8.63 -21.60
CA ALA A 108 -18.73 8.24 -21.84
C ALA A 108 -19.76 9.15 -21.16
N THR A 109 -19.35 9.95 -20.17
CA THR A 109 -20.24 10.84 -19.42
C THR A 109 -20.21 12.28 -19.96
N ASP A 110 -21.39 12.90 -20.00
CA ASP A 110 -21.55 14.33 -20.29
C ASP A 110 -21.52 15.19 -19.00
N ASP A 111 -21.49 14.59 -17.81
CA ASP A 111 -21.41 15.33 -16.54
C ASP A 111 -19.98 15.86 -16.31
N PRO A 112 -19.76 17.19 -16.35
CA PRO A 112 -18.42 17.76 -16.20
C PRO A 112 -17.83 17.56 -14.81
N ALA A 113 -18.65 17.42 -13.76
CA ALA A 113 -18.17 17.19 -12.41
C ALA A 113 -17.65 15.75 -12.27
N LEU A 114 -18.41 14.78 -12.78
CA LEU A 114 -17.97 13.39 -12.85
C LEU A 114 -16.73 13.22 -13.74
N GLY A 115 -16.72 13.88 -14.89
CA GLY A 115 -15.59 13.84 -15.82
C GLY A 115 -14.28 14.30 -15.18
N ARG A 116 -14.32 15.35 -14.33
CA ARG A 116 -13.16 15.81 -13.55
C ARG A 116 -12.72 14.80 -12.51
N LEU A 117 -13.65 14.30 -11.70
CA LEU A 117 -13.36 13.29 -10.66
C LEU A 117 -12.71 12.04 -11.28
N LEU A 118 -13.26 11.53 -12.37
CA LEU A 118 -12.71 10.37 -13.08
C LEU A 118 -11.34 10.66 -13.71
N GLY A 119 -11.09 11.91 -14.10
CA GLY A 119 -9.76 12.36 -14.53
C GLY A 119 -8.74 12.32 -13.40
N GLU A 120 -9.11 12.79 -12.20
CA GLU A 120 -8.27 12.73 -11.01
C GLU A 120 -7.95 11.28 -10.62
N VAL A 121 -8.94 10.38 -10.67
CA VAL A 121 -8.74 8.94 -10.44
C VAL A 121 -7.77 8.35 -11.47
N TYR A 122 -7.96 8.61 -12.76
CA TYR A 122 -7.06 8.13 -13.80
C TYR A 122 -5.61 8.59 -13.59
N ASP A 123 -5.42 9.88 -13.33
CA ASP A 123 -4.09 10.46 -13.18
C ASP A 123 -3.36 9.91 -11.94
N ALA A 124 -4.07 9.72 -10.83
CA ALA A 124 -3.54 9.11 -9.62
C ALA A 124 -3.13 7.65 -9.87
N HIS A 125 -4.03 6.84 -10.42
CA HIS A 125 -3.77 5.42 -10.69
C HIS A 125 -2.60 5.23 -11.67
N VAL A 126 -2.46 6.07 -12.71
CA VAL A 126 -1.32 6.02 -13.63
C VAL A 126 -0.01 6.33 -12.92
N ARG A 127 0.03 7.36 -12.07
CA ARG A 127 1.23 7.67 -11.27
C ARG A 127 1.60 6.51 -10.34
N SER A 128 0.63 5.95 -9.63
CA SER A 128 0.81 4.81 -8.73
C SER A 128 1.32 3.57 -9.46
N ALA A 129 0.77 3.28 -10.64
CA ALA A 129 1.20 2.16 -11.48
C ALA A 129 2.65 2.32 -11.95
N LEU A 130 3.01 3.49 -12.50
CA LEU A 130 4.36 3.76 -12.99
C LEU A 130 5.39 3.68 -11.87
N TRP A 131 5.08 4.25 -10.70
CA TRP A 131 5.96 4.17 -9.55
C TRP A 131 6.16 2.72 -9.08
N SER A 132 5.08 1.94 -8.99
CA SER A 132 5.12 0.54 -8.56
C SER A 132 5.91 -0.34 -9.53
N GLU A 133 5.74 -0.15 -10.83
CA GLU A 133 6.48 -0.88 -11.87
C GLU A 133 7.98 -0.56 -11.85
N GLN A 134 8.31 0.74 -11.72
CA GLN A 134 9.70 1.18 -11.57
C GLN A 134 10.33 0.54 -10.33
N ARG A 135 9.62 0.53 -9.21
CA ARG A 135 10.12 0.00 -7.94
C ARG A 135 10.30 -1.52 -7.99
N ALA A 136 9.35 -2.24 -8.58
CA ALA A 136 9.48 -3.68 -8.82
C ALA A 136 10.71 -4.02 -9.68
N SER A 137 10.98 -3.21 -10.71
CA SER A 137 12.14 -3.40 -11.59
C SER A 137 13.46 -3.19 -10.85
N GLN A 138 13.53 -2.23 -9.91
CA GLN A 138 14.71 -2.01 -9.07
C GLN A 138 14.98 -3.22 -8.15
N PHE A 139 13.94 -3.76 -7.50
CA PHE A 139 14.06 -4.95 -6.66
C PHE A 139 14.51 -6.20 -7.44
N ALA A 140 13.93 -6.45 -8.60
CA ALA A 140 14.37 -7.59 -9.42
C ALA A 140 15.83 -7.47 -9.88
N SER A 141 16.26 -6.24 -10.17
CA SER A 141 17.64 -5.95 -10.56
C SER A 141 18.63 -6.16 -9.39
N SER A 142 18.27 -5.74 -8.17
CA SER A 142 19.14 -5.92 -7.00
C SER A 142 19.33 -7.40 -6.64
N ARG A 143 18.25 -8.20 -6.67
CA ARG A 143 18.32 -9.67 -6.46
C ARG A 143 19.29 -10.34 -7.44
N SER A 144 19.22 -9.96 -8.72
CA SER A 144 20.08 -10.54 -9.76
C SER A 144 21.58 -10.32 -9.50
N LEU A 145 21.96 -9.19 -8.88
CA LEU A 145 23.34 -8.87 -8.54
C LEU A 145 23.85 -9.65 -7.31
N GLU A 146 22.99 -9.92 -6.34
CA GLU A 146 23.34 -10.72 -5.15
C GLU A 146 23.71 -12.18 -5.51
N PHE A 147 23.02 -12.76 -6.49
CA PHE A 147 23.34 -14.10 -6.98
C PHE A 147 24.66 -14.16 -7.77
N GLN A 148 24.95 -13.16 -8.60
CA GLN A 148 26.20 -13.11 -9.37
C GLN A 148 27.42 -12.99 -8.45
N THR A 149 27.36 -12.10 -7.46
CA THR A 149 28.45 -11.90 -6.50
C THR A 149 28.70 -13.13 -5.61
N SER A 150 27.67 -13.93 -5.35
CA SER A 150 27.80 -15.18 -4.59
C SER A 150 28.46 -16.30 -5.42
N ALA A 151 28.15 -16.39 -6.71
CA ALA A 151 28.76 -17.39 -7.61
C ALA A 151 30.26 -17.13 -7.83
N GLU A 152 30.67 -15.87 -7.98
CA GLU A 152 32.07 -15.50 -8.18
C GLU A 152 32.94 -15.75 -6.93
N ARG A 153 32.38 -15.57 -5.72
CA ARG A 153 33.08 -15.84 -4.45
C ARG A 153 33.33 -17.33 -4.20
N HIS A 154 32.56 -18.24 -4.79
CA HIS A 154 32.80 -19.68 -4.69
C HIS A 154 33.69 -20.23 -5.82
N ALA A 155 33.80 -19.53 -6.95
CA ALA A 155 34.70 -19.93 -8.03
C ALA A 155 36.17 -19.54 -7.76
N GLY A 156 36.44 -18.56 -6.90
CA GLY A 156 37.78 -18.03 -6.61
C GLY A 156 38.59 -18.73 -5.51
N SER A 157 38.07 -19.79 -4.86
CA SER A 157 38.72 -20.42 -3.70
C SER A 157 39.32 -21.79 -3.98
N ASN A 158 39.83 -22.03 -5.20
CA ASN A 158 40.49 -23.31 -5.58
C ASN A 158 42.00 -23.19 -5.86
N GLU A 159 42.65 -22.06 -5.58
CA GLU A 159 44.11 -21.97 -5.67
C GLU A 159 44.76 -21.82 -4.29
N ALA A 160 45.30 -22.96 -3.84
CA ALA A 160 46.44 -23.13 -2.94
C ALA A 160 46.32 -22.64 -1.48
N ASP A 161 46.06 -23.57 -0.56
CA ASP A 161 47.02 -23.81 0.55
C ASP A 161 46.81 -25.21 1.16
N GLU A 162 47.63 -26.15 0.68
CA GLU A 162 47.79 -27.48 1.24
C GLU A 162 48.76 -27.39 2.44
N SER A 163 48.31 -26.80 3.55
CA SER A 163 49.09 -26.72 4.79
C SER A 163 48.23 -27.09 5.99
N LEU A 164 48.21 -28.39 6.30
CA LEU A 164 47.72 -28.93 7.57
C LEU A 164 48.53 -28.37 8.75
N PRO A 165 47.86 -28.01 9.85
CA PRO A 165 48.28 -28.60 11.12
C PRO A 165 47.11 -29.21 11.87
N THR A 166 47.21 -30.52 12.04
CA THR A 166 46.69 -31.28 13.19
C THR A 166 46.95 -30.55 14.51
N SER A 167 45.90 -30.23 15.27
CA SER A 167 46.02 -29.98 16.71
C SER A 167 44.79 -30.49 17.46
N SER A 168 45.03 -31.60 18.16
CA SER A 168 44.40 -32.15 19.35
C SER A 168 43.36 -31.29 20.10
N GLY A 169 42.16 -31.84 20.24
CA GLY A 169 41.68 -32.39 21.51
C GLY A 169 41.57 -31.47 22.73
N GLY A 170 40.32 -31.14 23.11
CA GLY A 170 39.94 -30.67 24.44
C GLY A 170 38.42 -30.69 24.64
N PRO A 171 37.90 -30.92 25.86
CA PRO A 171 36.62 -31.58 26.07
C PRO A 171 35.41 -30.63 26.12
N ARG A 172 34.28 -31.16 25.65
CA ARG A 172 32.90 -30.68 25.88
C ARG A 172 32.60 -30.62 27.37
N GLU A 173 32.26 -29.44 27.88
CA GLU A 173 31.50 -29.30 29.12
C GLU A 173 30.00 -29.21 28.81
N PRO A 174 29.14 -29.98 29.52
CA PRO A 174 27.70 -29.85 29.47
C PRO A 174 27.26 -28.80 30.51
N ILE A 175 26.67 -27.71 30.05
CA ILE A 175 25.99 -26.72 30.92
C ILE A 175 24.52 -26.75 30.52
N SER A 176 23.76 -27.61 31.18
CA SER A 176 22.96 -27.30 32.37
C SER A 176 21.68 -26.55 32.00
N SER A 177 20.63 -27.35 31.83
CA SER A 177 19.23 -26.99 31.85
C SER A 177 18.86 -26.27 33.15
N SER A 178 18.35 -25.05 33.01
CA SER A 178 17.67 -24.29 34.06
C SER A 178 16.46 -23.56 33.45
N GLU A 179 15.32 -24.25 33.38
CA GLU A 179 14.03 -23.64 33.78
C GLU A 179 14.11 -23.39 35.30
N PRO A 180 13.37 -22.46 35.94
CA PRO A 180 12.07 -21.90 35.55
C PRO A 180 11.97 -20.38 35.79
N SER A 181 10.83 -19.75 35.45
CA SER A 181 10.09 -18.85 36.34
C SER A 181 8.84 -18.33 35.64
N ASP A 182 7.70 -18.85 36.10
CA ASP A 182 6.40 -18.20 35.98
C ASP A 182 6.48 -16.80 36.62
N GLU A 183 6.67 -15.76 35.81
CA GLU A 183 6.30 -14.41 36.21
C GLU A 183 4.93 -14.11 35.61
N ALA A 184 3.91 -14.28 36.44
CA ALA A 184 2.62 -13.66 36.26
C ALA A 184 2.82 -12.14 36.18
N HIS A 185 2.88 -11.60 34.97
CA HIS A 185 2.64 -10.18 34.74
C HIS A 185 1.14 -9.94 34.91
N ASP A 186 0.83 -9.49 36.12
CA ASP A 186 -0.35 -8.71 36.48
C ASP A 186 -0.47 -7.54 35.51
N HIS A 187 -1.25 -7.74 34.44
CA HIS A 187 -1.74 -6.65 33.61
C HIS A 187 -2.78 -5.91 34.44
N SER A 188 -2.30 -4.95 35.22
CA SER A 188 -3.11 -3.85 35.73
C SER A 188 -3.86 -3.25 34.54
N GLU A 189 -5.18 -3.43 34.55
CA GLU A 189 -6.12 -2.66 33.76
C GLU A 189 -6.01 -1.20 34.22
N ASP A 190 -5.02 -0.49 33.68
CA ASP A 190 -5.01 0.96 33.68
C ASP A 190 -6.10 1.36 32.68
N GLU A 191 -7.32 1.49 33.21
CA GLU A 191 -8.41 2.20 32.57
C GLU A 191 -7.96 3.64 32.38
N GLY A 192 -7.19 3.84 31.31
CA GLY A 192 -6.89 5.13 30.73
C GLY A 192 -8.22 5.79 30.42
N SER A 193 -8.66 6.62 31.37
CA SER A 193 -9.68 7.65 31.22
C SER A 193 -9.31 8.47 29.98
N TRP A 194 -9.87 8.08 28.83
CA TRP A 194 -9.83 8.87 27.62
C TRP A 194 -10.66 10.12 27.88
N SER A 195 -9.99 11.15 28.39
CA SER A 195 -10.55 12.50 28.51
C SER A 195 -11.04 12.92 27.13
N GLU A 196 -12.36 13.00 26.98
CA GLU A 196 -13.14 13.35 25.77
C GLU A 196 -12.86 14.77 25.22
N ASP A 197 -11.79 15.45 25.66
CA ASP A 197 -11.67 16.91 25.58
C ASP A 197 -10.53 17.43 24.69
N SER A 198 -9.91 16.58 23.86
CA SER A 198 -8.72 16.99 23.08
C SER A 198 -8.94 17.21 21.58
N TYR A 199 -10.14 17.02 21.03
CA TYR A 199 -10.43 17.41 19.65
C TYR A 199 -11.27 18.69 19.60
N ARG A 200 -10.63 19.82 19.89
CA ARG A 200 -11.12 21.13 19.46
C ARG A 200 -10.62 21.36 18.03
N PRO A 201 -11.47 21.31 16.99
CA PRO A 201 -11.05 21.65 15.64
C PRO A 201 -10.51 23.09 15.64
N PRO A 202 -9.43 23.38 14.88
CA PRO A 202 -8.95 24.75 14.74
C PRO A 202 -10.10 25.59 14.18
N SER A 203 -10.53 26.58 14.96
CA SER A 203 -11.51 27.58 14.54
C SER A 203 -11.05 28.18 13.23
N ALA A 204 -11.89 28.04 12.19
CA ALA A 204 -11.73 28.70 10.92
C ALA A 204 -11.39 30.18 11.18
N ARG A 205 -10.18 30.58 10.81
CA ARG A 205 -9.78 31.99 10.85
C ARG A 205 -10.64 32.73 9.84
N GLU A 206 -11.69 33.36 10.35
CA GLU A 206 -12.27 34.58 9.80
C GLU A 206 -11.12 35.57 9.58
N ASN A 207 -10.89 35.93 8.32
CA ASN A 207 -10.44 37.27 7.89
C ASN A 207 -10.20 37.25 6.38
N TYR A 208 -11.22 37.62 5.61
CA TYR A 208 -11.01 38.30 4.33
C TYR A 208 -11.54 39.73 4.49
N PRO A 209 -10.72 40.77 4.33
CA PRO A 209 -11.21 42.13 4.17
C PRO A 209 -11.95 42.24 2.83
N ILE A 210 -13.14 42.84 2.88
CA ILE A 210 -13.87 43.33 1.72
C ILE A 210 -13.23 44.68 1.37
N ASP A 211 -12.52 44.74 0.26
CA ASP A 211 -12.17 46.00 -0.37
C ASP A 211 -13.25 46.33 -1.41
N ASP A 212 -14.02 47.38 -1.13
CA ASP A 212 -14.93 48.04 -2.05
C ASP A 212 -14.12 48.96 -2.99
N GLU A 213 -14.25 48.76 -4.31
CA GLU A 213 -14.15 49.81 -5.35
C GLU A 213 -15.21 49.57 -6.45
#